data_AF-A0A952XQ61-F1
#
_entry.id   AF-A0A952XQ61-F1
#
_cell.length_a   1.000
_cell.length_b   1.000
_cell.length_c   1.000
_cell.angle_alpha   90.00
_cell.angle_beta   90.00
_cell.angle_gamma   90.00
#
_symmetry.space_group_name_H-M   'P 1'
#
loop_
_entity.id
_entity.type
_entity.pdbx_description
1 polymer ?
#
loop_
_entity_poly.entity_id
_entity_poly.type
_entity_poly.pdbx_seq_one_letter_code
_entity_poly.pdbx_strand_id
1 'polypeptide(L)'
;MPMELRKIMFTLAEVEAALCAFCRGRGTAVTETDIGRTIISDSPRDTVVMTLKKKQNGEPPASLTLRRDEVTESLIQYCIRHRIPLPRAGRKVLWPQEDGISLLVTLPTAGERPVMAEKEAEKDRDAFAGAAALQGLISRKA
;
A
#
# COMPACT_ATOMS: atom_id res chain seq x y z
N MET A 1 23.67 22.05 -8.22
CA MET A 1 22.68 22.03 -9.32
C MET A 1 21.29 22.12 -8.72
N PRO A 2 20.30 22.74 -9.39
CA PRO A 2 18.94 22.80 -8.88
C PRO A 2 18.33 21.39 -8.80
N MET A 3 17.53 21.15 -7.76
CA MET A 3 16.73 19.94 -7.63
C MET A 3 15.36 20.17 -8.27
N GLU A 4 14.85 19.17 -9.00
CA GLU A 4 13.50 19.20 -9.57
C GLU A 4 12.55 18.33 -8.73
N LEU A 5 11.42 18.91 -8.35
CA LEU A 5 10.32 18.24 -7.67
C LEU A 5 9.07 18.34 -8.54
N ARG A 6 8.43 17.20 -8.81
CA ARG A 6 7.10 17.16 -9.43
C ARG A 6 6.07 16.70 -8.42
N LYS A 7 5.02 17.50 -8.23
CA LYS A 7 3.85 17.17 -7.40
C LYS A 7 2.66 16.89 -8.31
N ILE A 8 2.07 15.71 -8.16
CA ILE A 8 0.81 15.33 -8.84
C ILE A 8 -0.24 15.19 -7.75
N MET A 9 -1.35 15.88 -7.89
CA MET A 9 -2.46 15.87 -6.93
C MET A 9 -3.59 15.03 -7.51
N PHE A 10 -4.07 14.07 -6.73
CA PHE A 10 -5.22 13.25 -7.05
C PHE A 10 -6.36 13.64 -6.12
N THR A 11 -7.52 13.90 -6.70
CA THR A 11 -8.77 14.06 -5.95
C THR A 11 -9.20 12.71 -5.35
N LEU A 12 -10.07 12.73 -4.34
CA LEU A 12 -10.61 11.52 -3.73
C LEU A 12 -11.23 10.57 -4.77
N ALA A 13 -12.00 11.09 -5.73
CA ALA A 13 -12.61 10.28 -6.79
C ALA A 13 -11.57 9.58 -7.67
N GLU A 14 -10.45 10.25 -7.98
CA GLU A 14 -9.36 9.64 -8.76
C GLU A 14 -8.60 8.58 -7.96
N VAL A 15 -8.43 8.81 -6.65
CA VAL A 15 -7.87 7.81 -5.73
C VAL A 15 -8.76 6.57 -5.71
N GLU A 16 -10.07 6.73 -5.52
CA GLU A 16 -11.04 5.63 -5.51
C GLU A 16 -11.04 4.86 -6.83
N ALA A 17 -11.06 5.55 -7.98
CA ALA A 17 -10.99 4.93 -9.30
C ALA A 17 -9.68 4.15 -9.51
N ALA A 18 -8.55 4.71 -9.07
CA ALA A 18 -7.25 4.05 -9.13
C ALA A 18 -7.23 2.75 -8.29
N LEU A 19 -7.73 2.81 -7.05
CA LEU A 19 -7.76 1.67 -6.13
C LEU A 19 -8.75 0.59 -6.60
N CYS A 20 -9.95 0.96 -7.06
CA CYS A 20 -10.90 0.00 -7.65
C CYS A 20 -10.32 -0.73 -8.86
N ALA A 21 -9.61 -0.01 -9.75
CA ALA A 21 -8.96 -0.65 -10.88
C ALA A 21 -7.83 -1.61 -10.45
N PHE A 22 -7.08 -1.25 -9.42
CA PHE A 22 -6.03 -2.09 -8.84
C PHE A 22 -6.60 -3.37 -8.22
N CYS A 23 -7.68 -3.25 -7.42
CA CYS A 23 -8.37 -4.38 -6.81
C CYS A 23 -8.95 -5.34 -7.86
N ARG A 24 -9.55 -4.80 -8.93
CA ARG A 24 -10.04 -5.60 -10.06
C ARG A 24 -8.92 -6.38 -10.74
N GLY A 25 -7.75 -5.76 -10.91
CA GLY A 25 -6.55 -6.44 -11.43
C GLY A 25 -6.07 -7.61 -10.56
N ARG A 26 -6.38 -7.61 -9.25
CA ARG A 26 -6.08 -8.69 -8.30
C ARG A 26 -7.24 -9.68 -8.10
N GLY A 27 -8.30 -9.60 -8.90
CA GLY A 27 -9.45 -10.49 -8.83
C GLY A 27 -10.52 -10.10 -7.81
N THR A 28 -10.40 -8.94 -7.15
CA THR A 28 -11.46 -8.42 -6.28
C THR A 28 -12.40 -7.53 -7.09
N ALA A 29 -13.64 -7.96 -7.29
CA ALA A 29 -14.66 -7.18 -7.97
C ALA A 29 -15.18 -6.05 -7.05
N VAL A 30 -14.51 -4.90 -7.08
CA VAL A 30 -14.93 -3.67 -6.41
C VAL A 30 -15.08 -2.57 -7.45
N THR A 31 -16.21 -1.87 -7.40
CA THR A 31 -16.49 -0.69 -8.22
C THR A 31 -16.61 0.55 -7.35
N GLU A 32 -16.45 1.73 -7.96
CA GLU A 32 -16.58 3.02 -7.26
C GLU A 32 -17.97 3.17 -6.62
N THR A 33 -19.01 2.63 -7.25
CA THR A 33 -20.38 2.65 -6.71
C THR A 33 -20.54 1.81 -5.44
N ASP A 34 -19.66 0.84 -5.21
CA ASP A 34 -19.66 0.00 -4.02
C ASP A 34 -19.02 0.72 -2.83
N ILE A 35 -18.33 1.85 -3.02
CA ILE A 35 -17.65 2.56 -1.95
C ILE A 35 -18.69 3.37 -1.15
N GLY A 36 -18.70 3.15 0.17
CA GLY A 36 -19.50 3.94 1.11
C GLY A 36 -18.70 5.10 1.71
N ARG A 37 -17.45 4.84 2.09
CA ARG A 37 -16.56 5.84 2.68
C ARG A 37 -15.10 5.47 2.41
N THR A 38 -14.28 6.46 2.12
CA THR A 38 -12.83 6.30 2.04
C THR A 38 -12.17 7.15 3.14
N ILE A 39 -11.24 6.54 3.87
CA ILE A 39 -10.44 7.19 4.89
C ILE A 39 -8.99 7.12 4.44
N ILE A 40 -8.37 8.28 4.31
CA ILE A 40 -6.96 8.43 3.95
C ILE A 40 -6.19 8.76 5.23
N SER A 41 -5.14 8.02 5.53
CA SER A 41 -4.32 8.20 6.73
C SER A 41 -2.84 8.24 6.41
N ASP A 42 -2.10 9.09 7.13
CA ASP A 42 -0.64 9.10 7.09
C ASP A 42 -0.04 8.11 8.10
N SER A 43 -0.48 6.86 8.01
CA SER A 43 0.08 5.77 8.82
C SER A 43 1.12 5.00 7.99
N PRO A 44 2.21 4.53 8.62
CA PRO A 44 3.22 3.71 7.94
C PRO A 44 2.71 2.33 7.52
N ARG A 45 1.63 1.82 8.15
CA ARG A 45 1.05 0.51 7.81
C ARG A 45 -0.07 0.61 6.79
N ASP A 46 -1.04 1.49 7.06
CA ASP A 46 -2.28 1.59 6.30
C ASP A 46 -2.42 3.02 5.78
N THR A 47 -2.33 3.19 4.45
CA THR A 47 -2.39 4.53 3.84
C THR A 47 -3.81 4.88 3.43
N VAL A 48 -4.60 3.90 3.00
CA VAL A 48 -6.01 4.08 2.66
C VAL A 48 -6.84 2.92 3.20
N VAL A 49 -7.95 3.25 3.84
CA VAL A 49 -8.99 2.31 4.26
C VAL A 49 -10.27 2.67 3.51
N MET A 50 -10.75 1.75 2.68
CA MET A 50 -12.01 1.88 1.95
C MET A 50 -13.09 1.02 2.62
N THR A 51 -14.20 1.63 3.02
CA THR A 51 -15.37 0.93 3.52
C THR A 51 -16.38 0.77 2.39
N LEU A 52 -16.70 -0.47 2.05
CA LEU A 52 -17.70 -0.79 1.04
C LEU A 52 -19.11 -0.71 1.63
N LYS A 53 -20.09 -0.43 0.77
CA LYS A 53 -21.51 -0.44 1.14
C LYS A 53 -21.92 -1.85 1.56
N LYS A 54 -22.89 -1.91 2.47
CA LYS A 54 -23.49 -3.16 2.91
C LYS A 54 -24.12 -3.88 1.70
N LYS A 55 -23.78 -5.16 1.50
CA LYS A 55 -24.44 -5.99 0.49
C LYS A 55 -25.89 -6.28 0.92
N GLN A 56 -26.78 -6.46 -0.05
CA GLN A 56 -28.22 -6.72 0.20
C GLN A 56 -28.47 -8.04 0.96
N ASN A 57 -27.49 -8.94 1.00
CA ASN A 57 -27.51 -10.20 1.75
C ASN A 57 -27.41 -10.02 3.28
N GLY A 58 -27.30 -8.80 3.79
CA GLY A 58 -27.27 -8.52 5.23
C GLY A 58 -25.88 -8.66 5.87
N GLU A 59 -24.85 -9.03 5.12
CA GLU A 59 -23.45 -9.08 5.58
C GLU A 59 -22.95 -7.70 6.03
N PRO A 60 -22.06 -7.62 7.03
CA PRO A 60 -21.46 -6.35 7.41
C PRO A 60 -20.67 -5.73 6.24
N PRO A 61 -20.62 -4.39 6.13
CA PRO A 61 -19.82 -3.72 5.13
C PRO A 61 -18.37 -4.18 5.21
N ALA A 62 -17.83 -4.65 4.09
CA ALA A 62 -16.44 -5.08 4.02
C ALA A 62 -15.52 -3.86 4.05
N SER A 63 -14.44 -3.93 4.83
CA SER A 63 -13.35 -2.97 4.77
C SER A 63 -12.21 -3.53 3.93
N LEU A 64 -11.67 -2.69 3.06
CA LEU A 64 -10.47 -2.95 2.30
C LEU A 64 -9.38 -2.00 2.76
N THR A 65 -8.29 -2.56 3.27
CA THR A 65 -7.12 -1.81 3.70
C THR A 65 -6.02 -1.95 2.67
N LEU A 66 -5.46 -0.83 2.22
CA LEU A 66 -4.40 -0.77 1.21
C LEU A 66 -3.16 -0.12 1.80
N ARG A 67 -2.03 -0.80 1.61
CA ARG A 67 -0.72 -0.36 2.07
C ARG A 67 -0.16 0.72 1.16
N ARG A 68 0.81 1.48 1.66
CA ARG A 68 1.45 2.59 0.93
C ARG A 68 1.95 2.20 -0.46
N ASP A 69 2.57 1.03 -0.58
CA ASP A 69 3.10 0.54 -1.86
C ASP A 69 1.98 0.21 -2.85
N GLU A 70 0.87 -0.35 -2.37
CA GLU A 70 -0.30 -0.70 -3.18
C GLU A 70 -1.03 0.56 -3.67
N VAL A 71 -1.13 1.58 -2.82
CA VAL A 71 -1.64 2.91 -3.20
C VAL A 71 -0.69 3.60 -4.19
N THR A 72 0.62 3.46 -4.01
CA THR A 72 1.60 4.04 -4.92
C THR A 72 1.51 3.41 -6.30
N GLU A 73 1.43 2.07 -6.34
CA GLU A 73 1.27 1.30 -7.58
C GLU A 73 -0.04 1.65 -8.29
N SER A 74 -1.16 1.72 -7.56
CA SER A 74 -2.47 2.05 -8.15
C SER A 74 -2.48 3.44 -8.79
N LEU A 75 -1.88 4.45 -8.14
CA LEU A 75 -1.78 5.81 -8.67
C LEU A 75 -0.82 5.91 -9.87
N ILE A 76 0.29 5.16 -9.87
CA ILE A 76 1.18 5.08 -11.04
C ILE A 76 0.43 4.46 -12.22
N GLN A 77 -0.31 3.37 -12.00
CA GLN A 77 -1.12 2.73 -13.05
C GLN A 77 -2.23 3.65 -13.56
N TYR A 78 -2.85 4.46 -12.68
CA TYR A 78 -3.78 5.49 -13.08
C TYR A 78 -3.14 6.50 -14.03
N CYS A 79 -1.97 7.06 -13.68
CA CYS A 79 -1.26 7.98 -14.57
C CYS A 79 -0.92 7.34 -15.92
N ILE A 80 -0.46 6.08 -15.95
CA ILE A 80 -0.15 5.37 -17.20
C ILE A 80 -1.41 5.25 -18.07
N ARG A 81 -2.53 4.81 -17.48
CA ARG A 81 -3.81 4.63 -18.20
C ARG A 81 -4.34 5.95 -18.77
N HIS A 82 -4.18 7.03 -18.03
CA HIS A 82 -4.63 8.38 -18.41
C HIS A 82 -3.56 9.19 -19.17
N ARG A 83 -2.42 8.57 -19.52
CA ARG A 83 -1.29 9.22 -20.23
C ARG A 83 -0.75 10.48 -19.54
N ILE A 84 -0.81 10.51 -18.21
CA ILE A 84 -0.21 11.57 -17.40
C ILE A 84 1.31 11.33 -17.33
N PRO A 85 2.16 12.29 -17.76
CA PRO A 85 3.60 12.09 -17.79
C PRO A 85 4.18 11.91 -16.38
N LEU A 86 4.71 10.71 -16.11
CA LEU A 86 5.42 10.40 -14.88
C LEU A 86 6.93 10.25 -15.14
N PRO A 87 7.79 10.90 -14.34
CA PRO A 87 9.21 10.60 -14.36
C PRO A 87 9.49 9.13 -14.01
N ARG A 88 10.24 8.46 -14.91
CA ARG A 88 10.66 7.06 -14.69
C ARG A 88 11.62 6.96 -13.52
N ALA A 89 12.62 7.83 -13.48
CA ALA A 89 13.57 7.95 -12.38
C ALA A 89 13.05 8.92 -11.30
N GLY A 90 13.63 8.81 -10.10
CA GLY A 90 13.33 9.68 -8.97
C GLY A 90 12.60 9.00 -7.82
N ARG A 91 12.81 9.55 -6.63
CA ARG A 91 12.21 9.07 -5.38
C ARG A 91 10.74 9.47 -5.37
N LYS A 92 9.86 8.47 -5.19
CA LYS A 92 8.40 8.64 -5.15
C LYS A 92 7.91 8.57 -3.72
N VAL A 93 7.12 9.54 -3.30
CA VAL A 93 6.55 9.61 -1.94
C VAL A 93 5.08 9.98 -2.05
N LEU A 94 4.23 9.25 -1.33
CA LEU A 94 2.84 9.63 -1.15
C LEU A 94 2.70 10.60 0.02
N TRP A 95 1.97 11.68 -0.22
CA TRP A 95 1.57 12.66 0.77
C TRP A 95 0.04 12.67 0.89
N PRO A 96 -0.52 11.94 1.87
CA PRO A 96 -1.95 11.96 2.21
C PRO A 96 -2.44 13.38 2.55
N GLN A 97 -3.65 13.74 2.09
CA GLN A 97 -4.33 15.01 2.39
C GLN A 97 -5.81 14.72 2.68
N GLU A 98 -6.54 15.72 3.19
CA GLU A 98 -7.97 15.54 3.53
C GLU A 98 -8.81 15.15 2.30
N ASP A 99 -8.56 15.78 1.15
CA ASP A 99 -9.37 15.61 -0.06
C ASP A 99 -8.76 14.65 -1.10
N GLY A 100 -7.69 13.93 -0.75
CA GLY A 100 -7.02 13.03 -1.68
C GLY A 100 -5.56 12.73 -1.33
N ILE A 101 -4.75 12.45 -2.35
CA ILE A 101 -3.34 12.07 -2.18
C ILE A 101 -2.49 12.84 -3.18
N SER A 102 -1.31 13.28 -2.76
CA SER A 102 -0.29 13.77 -3.68
C SER A 102 0.83 12.76 -3.87
N LEU A 103 1.24 12.55 -5.12
CA LEU A 103 2.48 11.84 -5.47
C LEU A 103 3.58 12.87 -5.71
N LEU A 104 4.57 12.88 -4.83
CA LEU A 104 5.79 13.68 -4.94
C LEU A 104 6.88 12.84 -5.62
N VAL A 105 7.48 13.39 -6.67
CA VAL A 105 8.58 12.77 -7.41
C VAL A 105 9.78 13.71 -7.39
N THR A 106 10.79 13.37 -6.59
CA THR A 106 12.07 14.09 -6.56
C THR A 106 13.00 13.46 -7.59
N LEU A 107 13.38 14.22 -8.61
CA LEU A 107 14.31 13.76 -9.65
C LEU A 107 15.74 13.78 -9.13
N PRO A 108 16.56 12.76 -9.44
CA PRO A 108 17.97 12.78 -9.08
C PRO A 108 18.66 13.89 -9.85
N THR A 109 19.55 14.62 -9.18
CA THR A 109 20.41 15.58 -9.88
C THR A 109 21.44 14.83 -10.72
N ALA A 110 21.89 15.41 -11.84
CA ALA A 110 22.95 14.83 -12.67
C ALA A 110 24.23 14.69 -11.83
N GLY A 111 24.46 13.50 -11.25
CA GLY A 111 25.56 13.21 -10.33
C GLY A 111 25.18 12.28 -9.17
N GLU A 112 23.91 12.24 -8.76
CA GLU A 112 23.43 11.27 -7.78
C GLU A 112 23.14 9.93 -8.47
N ARG A 113 23.94 8.91 -8.15
CA ARG A 113 23.56 7.53 -8.48
C ARG A 113 22.28 7.21 -7.69
N PRO A 114 21.25 6.60 -8.29
CA PRO A 114 20.10 6.16 -7.53
C PRO A 114 20.59 5.21 -6.42
N VAL A 115 20.27 5.55 -5.17
CA VAL A 115 20.41 4.62 -4.05
C VAL A 115 19.43 3.49 -4.33
N MET A 116 19.93 2.43 -4.97
CA MET A 116 19.20 1.18 -5.12
C MET A 116 18.94 0.71 -3.70
N ALA A 117 17.66 0.58 -3.32
CA ALA A 117 17.28 0.06 -2.02
C ALA A 117 17.92 -1.31 -1.85
N GLU A 118 19.02 -1.36 -1.09
CA GLU A 118 19.61 -2.61 -0.64
C GLU A 118 18.54 -3.26 0.22
N LYS A 119 18.03 -4.41 -0.23
CA LYS A 119 17.29 -5.30 0.66
C LYS A 119 18.27 -5.68 1.76
N GLU A 120 18.11 -5.12 2.94
CA GLU A 120 18.68 -5.68 4.16
C GLU A 120 18.07 -7.08 4.31
N ALA A 121 18.84 -8.08 3.91
CA ALA A 121 18.56 -9.46 4.24
C ALA A 121 18.79 -9.62 5.74
N GLU A 122 17.72 -9.45 6.52
CA GLU A 122 17.67 -9.80 7.93
C GLU A 122 17.84 -11.33 8.04
N LYS A 123 19.09 -11.73 8.22
CA LYS A 123 19.51 -13.07 8.60
C LYS A 123 19.80 -13.01 10.09
N ASP A 124 18.79 -13.28 10.90
CA ASP A 124 19.01 -13.86 12.23
C ASP A 124 18.31 -15.20 12.31
N ARG A 125 19.14 -16.22 12.14
CA ARG A 125 18.96 -17.54 12.71
C ARG A 125 19.28 -17.41 14.20
N ASP A 126 18.53 -18.13 15.02
CA ASP A 126 18.78 -18.45 16.44
C ASP A 126 17.91 -17.70 17.45
N ALA A 127 16.64 -18.10 17.52
CA ALA A 127 15.85 -18.09 18.76
C ALA A 127 14.68 -19.10 18.67
N PHE A 128 14.97 -20.37 18.39
CA PHE A 128 14.06 -21.47 18.71
C PHE A 128 14.80 -22.58 19.45
N ALA A 129 15.37 -22.22 20.59
CA ALA A 129 15.82 -23.15 21.60
C ALA A 129 15.17 -22.75 22.93
N GLY A 130 13.97 -23.27 23.18
CA GLY A 130 13.30 -23.09 24.46
C GLY A 130 11.79 -23.12 24.38
N ALA A 131 11.21 -24.31 24.21
CA ALA A 131 9.92 -24.74 24.79
C ALA A 131 9.29 -25.90 23.98
N ALA A 132 9.87 -27.10 24.01
CA ALA A 132 9.15 -28.36 23.70
C ALA A 132 10.03 -29.59 23.97
N ALA A 133 10.37 -29.88 25.24
CA ALA A 133 10.90 -31.18 25.62
C ALA A 133 10.74 -31.44 27.12
N LEU A 134 9.49 -31.54 27.59
CA LEU A 134 9.16 -32.27 28.83
C LEU A 134 7.74 -32.83 28.67
N GLN A 135 7.61 -33.87 27.85
CA GLN A 135 6.53 -34.84 27.98
C GLN A 135 7.14 -36.15 28.48
N GLY A 136 6.53 -36.72 29.52
CA GLY A 136 6.41 -38.17 29.64
C GLY A 136 7.50 -38.90 30.42
N LEU A 137 7.43 -38.82 31.75
CA LEU A 137 7.80 -39.86 32.72
C LEU A 137 7.18 -39.37 34.04
N ILE A 138 6.00 -39.83 34.47
CA ILE A 138 5.83 -41.05 35.27
C ILE A 138 4.37 -41.51 35.10
N SER A 139 4.18 -42.60 34.38
CA SER A 139 3.03 -43.50 34.56
C SER A 139 3.44 -44.89 34.09
N ARG A 140 4.04 -45.66 35.00
CA ARG A 140 3.92 -47.13 35.05
C ARG A 140 3.97 -47.58 36.52
N LYS A 141 2.90 -48.26 36.90
CA LYS A 141 2.64 -49.07 38.09
C LYS A 141 3.85 -49.81 38.66
N ALA A 142 4.02 -49.76 39.98
CA ALA A 142 3.79 -50.87 40.91
C ALA A 142 3.73 -50.31 42.34
#